data_AF-A0A170USY9-F1
#
_entry.id   AF-A0A170USY9-F1
#
_cell.length_a   1.000
_cell.length_b   1.000
_cell.length_c   1.000
_cell.angle_alpha   90.00
_cell.angle_beta   90.00
_cell.angle_gamma   90.00
#
_symmetry.space_group_name_H-M   'P 1'
#
loop_
_entity.id
_entity.type
_entity.pdbx_description
1 polymer ?
#
loop_
_entity_poly.entity_id
_entity_poly.type
_entity_poly.pdbx_seq_one_letter_code
_entity_poly.pdbx_strand_id
1 'polypeptide(L)'
;DKMVVVKEEWIAIAILRLVEHEKCVVEGAGASGLAAILAGQVPELKGKKVVIPLCGGNIDTTILGRCLERGLAVDGRLLKFCVTVSDRPGGIADLCKLVSKTGVSIKDIIHERAWITSDVFSVQVTVVCETMNMDHTNQLKKILNENYNTVVFGELMNSRTNKHHE
;
A
#
# COMPACT_ATOMS: atom_id res chain seq x y z
N ASP A 1 1.41 -16.55 32.43
CA ASP A 1 1.13 -16.50 30.99
C ASP A 1 0.31 -15.27 30.62
N LYS A 2 0.35 -14.86 29.35
CA LYS A 2 -0.35 -13.68 28.82
C LYS A 2 -0.94 -14.02 27.45
N MET A 3 -2.17 -13.60 27.21
CA MET A 3 -2.80 -13.64 25.89
C MET A 3 -2.75 -12.24 25.27
N VAL A 4 -2.40 -12.15 23.98
CA VAL A 4 -2.27 -10.89 23.25
C VAL A 4 -3.10 -10.97 21.97
N VAL A 5 -3.86 -9.92 21.69
CA VAL A 5 -4.64 -9.78 20.45
C VAL A 5 -3.90 -8.86 19.49
N VAL A 6 -3.62 -9.37 18.29
CA VAL A 6 -2.94 -8.65 17.21
C VAL A 6 -3.94 -8.24 16.13
N LYS A 7 -3.78 -7.04 15.57
CA LYS A 7 -4.58 -6.61 14.42
C LYS A 7 -4.09 -7.31 13.15
N GLU A 8 -4.99 -7.52 12.19
CA GLU A 8 -4.67 -8.12 10.89
C GLU A 8 -3.56 -7.38 10.14
N GLU A 9 -3.47 -6.06 10.27
CA GLU A 9 -2.41 -5.23 9.67
C GLU A 9 -1.02 -5.72 10.09
N TRP A 10 -0.84 -6.02 11.37
CA TRP A 10 0.44 -6.53 11.89
C TRP A 10 0.69 -7.98 11.49
N ILE A 11 -0.37 -8.78 11.33
CA ILE A 11 -0.24 -10.14 10.77
C ILE A 11 0.24 -10.07 9.31
N ALA A 12 -0.32 -9.17 8.50
CA ALA A 12 0.10 -8.96 7.12
C ALA A 12 1.57 -8.50 7.02
N ILE A 13 1.99 -7.56 7.87
CA ILE A 13 3.41 -7.16 7.97
C ILE A 13 4.28 -8.36 8.39
N ALA A 14 3.85 -9.15 9.37
CA ALA A 14 4.63 -10.30 9.84
C ALA A 14 4.82 -11.35 8.75
N ILE A 15 3.77 -11.68 7.98
CA ILE A 15 3.88 -12.57 6.81
C ILE A 15 4.85 -12.00 5.78
N LEU A 16 4.72 -10.70 5.46
CA LEU A 16 5.62 -10.02 4.54
C LEU A 16 7.08 -10.11 4.98
N ARG A 17 7.38 -9.83 6.26
CA ARG A 17 8.74 -9.92 6.80
C ARG A 17 9.30 -11.34 6.81
N LEU A 18 8.48 -12.34 7.13
CA LEU A 18 8.90 -13.75 7.07
C LEU A 18 9.26 -14.17 5.64
N VAL A 19 8.52 -13.73 4.64
CA VAL A 19 8.85 -14.00 3.23
C VAL A 19 10.10 -13.21 2.78
N GLU A 20 10.22 -11.94 3.16
CA GLU A 20 11.34 -11.09 2.74
C GLU A 20 12.68 -11.50 3.36
N HIS A 21 12.69 -11.78 4.66
CA HIS A 21 13.93 -12.01 5.42
C HIS A 21 14.23 -13.49 5.62
N GLU A 22 13.23 -14.28 6.00
CA GLU A 22 13.42 -15.69 6.38
C GLU A 22 13.06 -16.68 5.26
N LYS A 23 12.49 -16.17 4.15
CA LYS A 23 11.96 -16.97 3.04
C LYS A 23 10.94 -18.02 3.48
N CYS A 24 10.26 -17.76 4.59
CA CYS A 24 9.26 -18.64 5.17
C CYS A 24 7.86 -18.26 4.69
N VAL A 25 7.13 -19.23 4.18
CA VAL A 25 5.72 -19.09 3.82
C VAL A 25 4.89 -19.63 4.98
N VAL A 26 4.08 -18.77 5.59
CA VAL A 26 3.22 -19.11 6.71
C VAL A 26 1.82 -18.54 6.56
N GLU A 27 0.86 -19.14 7.23
CA GLU A 27 -0.49 -18.57 7.39
C GLU A 27 -0.55 -17.54 8.53
N GLY A 28 -1.67 -16.84 8.65
CA GLY A 28 -1.86 -15.77 9.66
C GLY A 28 -1.66 -16.25 11.11
N ALA A 29 -2.14 -17.45 11.45
CA ALA A 29 -1.92 -18.02 12.78
C ALA A 29 -0.43 -18.24 13.07
N GLY A 30 0.31 -18.78 12.10
CA GLY A 30 1.77 -18.99 12.21
C GLY A 30 2.57 -17.69 12.32
N ALA A 31 2.08 -16.60 11.73
CA ALA A 31 2.73 -15.28 11.79
C ALA A 31 2.38 -14.46 13.05
N SER A 32 1.35 -14.85 13.82
CA SER A 32 0.77 -14.03 14.90
C SER A 32 1.76 -13.72 16.02
N GLY A 33 2.67 -14.65 16.34
CA GLY A 33 3.71 -14.43 17.35
C GLY A 33 4.69 -13.31 16.95
N LEU A 34 5.11 -13.29 15.68
CA LEU A 34 5.95 -12.21 15.14
C LEU A 34 5.16 -10.90 15.06
N ALA A 35 3.89 -10.95 14.65
CA ALA A 35 3.02 -9.78 14.59
C ALA A 35 2.93 -9.05 15.94
N ALA A 36 2.80 -9.77 17.05
CA ALA A 36 2.75 -9.18 18.40
C ALA A 36 4.06 -8.44 18.76
N ILE A 37 5.20 -8.98 18.35
CA ILE A 37 6.52 -8.37 18.57
C ILE A 37 6.67 -7.10 17.71
N LEU A 38 6.35 -7.19 16.42
CA LEU A 38 6.42 -6.04 15.51
C LEU A 38 5.47 -4.91 15.93
N ALA A 39 4.29 -5.26 16.44
CA ALA A 39 3.32 -4.31 16.99
C ALA A 39 3.76 -3.69 18.34
N GLY A 40 4.86 -4.14 18.93
CA GLY A 40 5.34 -3.65 20.23
C GLY A 40 4.45 -4.05 21.42
N GLN A 41 3.62 -5.08 21.29
CA GLN A 41 2.64 -5.50 22.32
C GLN A 41 3.23 -6.39 23.43
N VAL A 42 4.49 -6.80 23.27
CA VAL A 42 5.25 -7.63 24.20
C VAL A 42 6.58 -6.97 24.58
N PRO A 43 6.57 -5.73 25.12
CA PRO A 43 7.79 -4.98 25.45
C PRO A 43 8.70 -5.72 26.45
N GLU A 44 8.15 -6.59 27.28
CA GLU A 44 8.86 -7.46 28.22
C GLU A 44 9.85 -8.43 27.57
N LEU A 45 9.77 -8.63 26.25
CA LEU A 45 10.66 -9.47 25.46
C LEU A 45 11.87 -8.72 24.89
N LYS A 46 11.89 -7.38 24.97
CA LYS A 46 12.98 -6.57 24.40
C LYS A 46 14.34 -6.97 24.98
N GLY A 47 15.31 -7.22 24.09
CA GLY A 47 16.67 -7.61 24.46
C GLY A 47 16.84 -9.08 24.88
N LYS A 48 15.77 -9.88 24.88
CA LYS A 48 15.83 -11.32 25.18
C LYS A 48 16.02 -12.14 23.91
N LYS A 49 16.56 -13.35 24.05
CA LYS A 49 16.50 -14.37 23.01
C LYS A 49 15.11 -15.01 23.04
N VAL A 50 14.34 -14.85 21.98
CA VAL A 50 12.95 -15.29 21.88
C VAL A 50 12.84 -16.30 20.75
N VAL A 51 12.10 -17.38 20.98
CA VAL A 51 11.74 -18.36 19.94
C VAL A 51 10.27 -18.17 19.60
N ILE A 52 9.96 -18.08 18.31
CA ILE A 52 8.59 -17.99 17.79
C ILE A 52 8.30 -19.27 17.01
N PRO A 53 7.43 -20.15 17.52
CA PRO A 53 6.97 -21.31 16.75
C PRO A 53 6.15 -20.87 15.53
N LEU A 54 6.57 -21.26 14.33
CA LEU A 54 5.84 -21.03 13.09
C LEU A 54 4.95 -22.25 12.79
N CYS A 55 3.74 -22.25 13.34
CA CYS A 55 2.89 -23.45 13.42
C CYS A 55 2.01 -23.75 12.20
N GLY A 56 2.15 -23.02 11.09
CA GLY A 56 1.23 -23.18 9.95
C GLY A 56 1.80 -22.69 8.62
N GLY A 57 1.59 -23.48 7.57
CA GLY A 57 2.09 -23.24 6.20
C GLY A 57 1.09 -23.61 5.10
N ASN A 58 -0.16 -23.92 5.44
CA ASN A 58 -1.20 -24.31 4.47
C ASN A 58 -1.92 -23.07 3.90
N ILE A 59 -1.16 -22.15 3.32
CA ILE A 59 -1.69 -20.95 2.69
C ILE A 59 -1.67 -21.09 1.17
N ASP A 60 -2.82 -20.87 0.53
CA ASP A 60 -2.93 -20.80 -0.93
C ASP A 60 -2.17 -19.56 -1.46
N THR A 61 -1.53 -19.68 -2.62
CA THR A 61 -0.73 -18.63 -3.26
C THR A 61 -1.52 -17.33 -3.52
N THR A 62 -2.82 -17.44 -3.79
CA THR A 62 -3.74 -16.31 -3.96
C THR A 62 -3.91 -15.54 -2.66
N ILE A 63 -4.10 -16.24 -1.54
CA ILE A 63 -4.25 -15.62 -0.23
C ILE A 63 -2.91 -15.04 0.22
N LEU A 64 -1.81 -15.76 0.00
CA LEU A 64 -0.47 -15.25 0.25
C LEU A 64 -0.23 -13.95 -0.51
N GLY A 65 -0.54 -13.90 -1.82
CA GLY A 65 -0.42 -12.68 -2.63
C GLY A 65 -1.18 -11.50 -2.05
N ARG A 66 -2.45 -11.70 -1.67
CA ARG A 66 -3.28 -10.67 -1.02
C ARG A 66 -2.71 -10.21 0.33
N CYS A 67 -2.17 -11.13 1.13
CA CYS A 67 -1.51 -10.79 2.40
C CYS A 67 -0.24 -9.97 2.18
N LEU A 68 0.55 -10.29 1.15
CA LEU A 68 1.75 -9.53 0.80
C LEU A 68 1.40 -8.12 0.31
N GLU A 69 0.40 -7.97 -0.56
CA GLU A 69 -0.08 -6.66 -1.01
C GLU A 69 -0.58 -5.81 0.16
N ARG A 70 -1.38 -6.40 1.07
CA ARG A 70 -1.84 -5.71 2.28
C ARG A 70 -0.66 -5.34 3.18
N GLY A 71 0.32 -6.23 3.32
CA GLY A 71 1.55 -5.95 4.05
C GLY A 71 2.29 -4.76 3.47
N LEU A 72 2.47 -4.70 2.15
CA LEU A 72 3.12 -3.57 1.46
C LEU A 72 2.35 -2.25 1.65
N ALA A 73 1.02 -2.29 1.64
CA ALA A 73 0.18 -1.13 1.90
C ALA A 73 0.35 -0.58 3.31
N VAL A 74 0.29 -1.44 4.34
CA VAL A 74 0.46 -1.02 5.74
C VAL A 74 1.91 -0.57 6.00
N ASP A 75 2.88 -1.21 5.33
CA ASP A 75 4.31 -0.86 5.42
C ASP A 75 4.67 0.42 4.63
N GLY A 76 3.69 1.10 4.03
CA GLY A 76 3.87 2.36 3.32
C GLY A 76 4.60 2.25 1.98
N ARG A 77 4.69 1.03 1.42
CA ARG A 77 5.37 0.70 0.16
C ARG A 77 4.42 0.50 -1.02
N LEU A 78 3.11 0.58 -0.79
CA LEU A 78 2.09 0.61 -1.84
C LEU A 78 1.33 1.93 -1.76
N LEU A 79 1.37 2.75 -2.81
CA LEU A 79 0.68 4.03 -2.89
C LEU A 79 -0.43 3.96 -3.94
N LYS A 80 -1.64 4.35 -3.53
CA LYS A 80 -2.74 4.66 -4.45
C LYS A 80 -2.95 6.17 -4.47
N PHE A 81 -3.01 6.76 -5.66
CA PHE A 81 -3.35 8.17 -5.82
C PHE A 81 -4.24 8.38 -7.04
N CYS A 82 -4.96 9.48 -7.03
CA CYS A 82 -5.78 9.96 -8.12
C CYS A 82 -5.32 11.36 -8.50
N VAL A 83 -5.08 11.57 -9.78
CA VAL A 83 -4.58 12.84 -10.31
C VAL A 83 -5.41 13.23 -11.53
N THR A 84 -5.70 14.52 -11.66
CA THR A 84 -6.30 15.06 -12.89
C THR A 84 -5.20 15.49 -13.84
N VAL A 85 -5.22 14.96 -15.06
CA VAL A 85 -4.26 15.29 -16.13
C VAL A 85 -5.00 15.76 -17.38
N SER A 86 -4.26 16.35 -18.31
CA SER A 86 -4.79 16.73 -19.64
C SER A 86 -5.29 15.51 -20.40
N ASP A 87 -6.48 15.57 -20.99
CA ASP A 87 -7.03 14.54 -21.89
C ASP A 87 -6.55 14.70 -23.35
N ARG A 88 -5.54 15.55 -23.57
CA ARG A 88 -4.85 15.65 -24.88
C ARG A 88 -3.82 14.54 -25.02
N PRO A 89 -3.44 14.17 -26.26
CA PRO A 89 -2.33 13.26 -26.50
C PRO A 89 -1.08 13.68 -25.71
N GLY A 90 -0.55 12.76 -24.90
CA GLY A 90 0.62 13.00 -24.05
C GLY A 90 0.32 13.23 -22.57
N GLY A 91 -0.89 13.62 -22.16
CA GLY A 91 -1.16 13.95 -20.75
C GLY A 91 -0.91 12.80 -19.76
N ILE A 92 -1.39 11.59 -20.09
CA ILE A 92 -1.08 10.38 -19.30
C ILE A 92 0.39 9.97 -19.47
N ALA A 93 0.99 10.17 -20.65
CA ALA A 93 2.39 9.86 -20.89
C ALA A 93 3.33 10.71 -20.03
N ASP A 94 3.02 11.99 -19.84
CA ASP A 94 3.75 12.91 -18.98
C ASP A 94 3.67 12.48 -17.51
N LEU A 95 2.50 12.03 -17.05
CA LEU A 95 2.33 11.45 -15.72
C LEU A 95 3.20 10.21 -15.54
N CYS A 96 3.11 9.24 -16.46
CA CYS A 96 3.92 8.02 -16.41
C CYS A 96 5.43 8.35 -16.45
N LYS A 97 5.84 9.34 -17.23
CA LYS A 97 7.23 9.82 -17.30
C LYS A 97 7.69 10.48 -16.00
N LEU A 98 6.83 11.25 -15.33
CA LEU A 98 7.13 11.83 -14.03
C LEU A 98 7.30 10.75 -12.95
N VAL A 99 6.38 9.80 -12.88
CA VAL A 99 6.40 8.69 -11.91
C VAL A 99 7.59 7.76 -12.14
N SER A 100 7.87 7.38 -13.39
CA SER A 100 9.00 6.50 -13.70
C SER A 100 10.37 7.13 -13.38
N LYS A 101 10.51 8.46 -13.51
CA LYS A 101 11.76 9.17 -13.14
C LYS A 101 12.12 9.06 -11.66
N THR A 102 11.16 8.77 -10.78
CA THR A 102 11.45 8.55 -9.36
C THR A 102 11.88 7.11 -9.08
N GLY A 103 11.82 6.20 -10.06
CA GLY A 103 12.12 4.78 -9.86
C GLY A 103 10.95 3.99 -9.24
N VAL A 104 9.74 4.52 -9.36
CA VAL A 104 8.50 3.89 -8.86
C VAL A 104 7.97 2.90 -9.89
N SER A 105 7.48 1.75 -9.41
CA SER A 105 6.86 0.73 -10.27
C SER A 105 5.35 0.91 -10.31
N ILE A 106 4.78 1.18 -11.49
CA ILE A 106 3.32 1.28 -11.66
C ILE A 106 2.74 -0.14 -11.73
N LYS A 107 1.77 -0.41 -10.86
CA LYS A 107 1.04 -1.69 -10.78
C LYS A 107 -0.27 -1.64 -11.55
N ASP A 108 -0.97 -0.52 -11.45
CA ASP A 108 -2.26 -0.34 -12.10
C ASP A 108 -2.47 1.13 -12.47
N ILE A 109 -3.19 1.37 -13.56
CA ILE A 109 -3.56 2.69 -14.05
C ILE A 109 -4.96 2.63 -14.66
N ILE A 110 -5.88 3.38 -14.07
CA ILE A 110 -7.28 3.47 -14.50
C ILE A 110 -7.58 4.92 -14.82
N HIS A 111 -8.19 5.19 -15.97
CA HIS A 111 -8.54 6.54 -16.39
C HIS A 111 -10.06 6.70 -16.60
N GLU A 112 -10.63 7.77 -16.08
CA GLU A 112 -12.05 8.06 -16.15
C GLU A 112 -12.30 9.47 -16.68
N ARG A 113 -13.19 9.57 -17.68
CA ARG A 113 -13.57 10.84 -18.32
C ARG A 113 -14.99 11.28 -17.97
N ALA A 114 -15.89 10.32 -17.74
CA ALA A 114 -17.33 10.55 -17.62
C ALA A 114 -17.74 11.38 -16.39
N TRP A 115 -16.89 11.44 -15.36
CA TRP A 115 -17.21 12.04 -14.06
C TRP A 115 -16.58 13.42 -13.81
N ILE A 116 -15.89 13.98 -14.81
CA ILE A 116 -15.30 15.32 -14.70
C ILE A 116 -16.33 16.34 -15.20
N THR A 117 -17.00 16.99 -14.25
CA THR A 117 -18.03 17.99 -14.53
C THR A 117 -17.47 19.40 -14.75
N SER A 118 -16.19 19.62 -14.43
CA SER A 118 -15.57 20.95 -14.43
C SER A 118 -14.80 21.30 -15.71
N ASP A 119 -14.32 20.32 -16.48
CA ASP A 119 -13.50 20.54 -17.69
C ASP A 119 -13.52 19.30 -18.63
N VAL A 120 -13.94 19.51 -19.89
CA VAL A 120 -14.04 18.45 -20.92
C VAL A 120 -12.66 18.00 -21.42
N PHE A 121 -11.61 18.79 -21.20
CA PHE A 121 -10.24 18.48 -21.63
C PHE A 121 -9.37 17.85 -20.55
N SER A 122 -9.99 17.34 -19.49
CA SER A 122 -9.31 16.73 -18.36
C SER A 122 -9.73 15.26 -18.21
N VAL A 123 -8.81 14.41 -17.75
CA VAL A 123 -9.06 13.01 -17.43
C VAL A 123 -8.53 12.71 -16.03
N GLN A 124 -9.31 11.95 -15.26
CA GLN A 124 -8.93 11.54 -13.92
C GLN A 124 -8.20 10.22 -14.03
N VAL A 125 -7.00 10.14 -13.47
CA VAL A 125 -6.15 8.94 -13.53
C VAL A 125 -5.90 8.46 -12.12
N THR A 126 -6.40 7.27 -11.80
CA THR A 126 -6.06 6.54 -10.58
C THR A 126 -4.88 5.64 -10.87
N VAL A 127 -3.82 5.78 -10.09
CA VAL A 127 -2.59 5.00 -10.19
C VAL A 127 -2.39 4.23 -8.89
N VAL A 128 -2.06 2.95 -9.01
CA VAL A 128 -1.50 2.15 -7.91
C VAL A 128 -0.04 1.87 -8.26
N CYS A 129 0.86 2.18 -7.34
CA CYS A 129 2.28 2.01 -7.57
C CYS A 129 3.03 1.55 -6.31
N GLU A 130 4.13 0.83 -6.52
CA GLU A 130 5.02 0.36 -5.48
C GLU A 130 6.25 1.26 -5.34
N THR A 131 6.61 1.52 -4.10
CA THR A 131 7.77 2.30 -3.71
C THR A 131 8.71 1.45 -2.85
N MET A 132 9.95 1.89 -2.72
CA MET A 132 10.95 1.15 -1.95
C MET A 132 10.71 1.22 -0.44
N ASN A 133 10.26 2.38 0.05
CA ASN A 133 10.08 2.70 1.46
C ASN A 133 9.23 3.97 1.62
N MET A 134 8.92 4.31 2.87
CA MET A 134 8.11 5.48 3.21
C MET A 134 8.71 6.80 2.70
N ASP A 135 10.03 6.97 2.75
CA ASP A 135 10.70 8.19 2.27
C ASP A 135 10.52 8.37 0.77
N HIS A 136 10.67 7.27 0.01
CA HIS A 136 10.42 7.26 -1.42
C HIS A 136 8.93 7.55 -1.72
N THR A 137 7.99 7.00 -0.94
CA THR A 137 6.57 7.37 -1.03
C THR A 137 6.34 8.86 -0.82
N ASN A 138 6.98 9.46 0.19
CA ASN A 138 6.86 10.88 0.48
C ASN A 138 7.47 11.77 -0.62
N GLN A 139 8.59 11.36 -1.20
CA GLN A 139 9.19 12.04 -2.35
C GLN A 139 8.24 12.04 -3.55
N LEU A 140 7.62 10.90 -3.87
CA LEU A 140 6.64 10.82 -4.96
C LEU A 140 5.43 11.73 -4.69
N LYS A 141 4.88 11.71 -3.46
CA LYS A 141 3.77 12.59 -3.06
C LYS A 141 4.10 14.07 -3.27
N LYS A 142 5.32 14.48 -2.90
CA LYS A 142 5.80 15.85 -3.08
C LYS A 142 5.85 16.23 -4.56
N ILE A 143 6.49 15.41 -5.39
CA ILE A 143 6.63 15.66 -6.84
C ILE A 143 5.26 15.75 -7.51
N LEU A 144 4.30 14.89 -7.15
CA LEU A 144 2.95 14.93 -7.70
C LEU A 144 2.23 16.24 -7.35
N ASN A 145 2.29 16.68 -6.09
CA ASN A 145 1.69 17.95 -5.66
C ASN A 145 2.35 19.19 -6.29
N GLU A 146 3.64 19.12 -6.62
CA GLU A 146 4.36 20.22 -7.29
C GLU A 146 4.01 20.33 -8.79
N ASN A 147 3.61 19.24 -9.43
CA ASN A 147 3.37 19.18 -10.88
C ASN A 147 1.88 19.16 -11.27
N TYR A 148 0.99 18.83 -10.34
CA TYR A 148 -0.45 18.71 -10.60
C TYR A 148 -1.27 19.43 -9.53
N ASN A 149 -2.27 20.19 -9.99
CA ASN A 149 -3.14 20.98 -9.10
C ASN A 149 -4.09 20.12 -8.26
N THR A 150 -4.48 18.95 -8.78
CA THR A 150 -5.48 18.08 -8.15
C THR A 150 -4.91 16.68 -8.01
N VAL A 151 -4.34 16.40 -6.83
CA VAL A 151 -3.86 15.07 -6.45
C VAL A 151 -4.52 14.65 -5.15
N VAL A 152 -5.04 13.43 -5.09
CA VAL A 152 -5.63 12.82 -3.90
C VAL A 152 -4.92 11.49 -3.63
N PHE A 153 -4.42 11.30 -2.41
CA PHE A 153 -3.77 10.06 -1.99
C PHE A 153 -4.74 9.18 -1.17
N GLY A 154 -4.48 7.87 -1.16
CA GLY A 154 -5.28 6.87 -0.42
C GLY A 154 -5.50 7.21 1.07
N GLU A 155 -6.66 6.73 1.58
CA GLU A 155 -7.49 7.15 2.73
C GLU A 155 -8.48 8.32 2.47
N LEU A 156 -8.12 9.34 1.67
CA LEU A 156 -9.02 10.48 1.35
C LEU A 156 -9.96 10.25 0.16
N MET A 157 -9.87 9.09 -0.49
CA MET A 157 -10.67 8.74 -1.69
C MET A 157 -12.09 8.25 -1.35
N ASN A 158 -12.30 7.64 -0.18
CA ASN A 158 -13.62 7.12 0.22
C ASN A 158 -14.62 8.21 0.67
N SER A 159 -14.14 9.41 1.01
CA SER A 159 -14.99 10.51 1.48
C SER A 159 -15.68 11.29 0.36
N ARG A 160 -15.29 11.11 -0.91
CA ARG A 160 -15.88 11.83 -2.05
C ARG A 160 -16.92 11.02 -2.83
N THR A 161 -16.89 9.69 -2.75
CA THR A 161 -17.85 8.82 -3.44
C THR A 161 -19.22 8.74 -2.74
N ASN A 162 -19.32 9.10 -1.46
CA ASN A 162 -20.57 9.03 -0.68
C ASN A 162 -21.39 10.34 -0.61
N LYS A 163 -21.05 11.39 -1.38
CA LYS A 163 -21.75 12.69 -1.31
C LYS A 163 -22.70 13.00 -2.48
N HIS A 164 -22.97 12.06 -3.37
CA HIS A 164 -23.87 12.29 -4.53
C HIS A 164 -25.08 11.35 -4.61
N HIS A 165 -25.42 10.69 -3.51
CA HIS A 165 -26.71 10.00 -3.36
C HIS A 165 -27.40 10.49 -2.09
N GLU A 166 -27.96 11.71 -2.13
CA GLU A 166 -29.07 12.18 -1.30
C GLU A 166 -29.70 13.42 -1.97
#